data_AF-A0A7Y3LCX6-F1
#
_entry.id   AF-A0A7Y3LCX6-F1
#
_cell.length_a   1.000
_cell.length_b   1.000
_cell.length_c   1.000
_cell.angle_alpha   90.00
_cell.angle_beta   90.00
_cell.angle_gamma   90.00
#
_symmetry.space_group_name_H-M   'P 1'
#
loop_
_entity.id
_entity.type
_entity.pdbx_description
1 polymer ?
#
loop_
_entity_poly.entity_id
_entity_poly.type
_entity_poly.pdbx_seq_one_letter_code
_entity_poly.pdbx_strand_id
1 'polypeptide(L)'
;MRFRAAPFGLLLSFILAGCGASQGSATATTAAPLSKPPVANVNGLGSLPASFARACGKIGEPVSVSSTPSSCQHLLAQYNLSVAPPYWILSAAPKPPVVINETGGKVSQVQAQTWADDLYRDQIWTQFAEKFAQRDFFQKIQIPQLWEAPFDNVFSAGGTVSVPDCYLFPTKLKLFPVNSQARAYFTSSVFALPTYARYSFVGLFSPPKGGSCSIEEVSPTGQLTQFSSLNKPVWAFMPGEVLTDPVLGELWFQDSAGSCADPIATTRPPASWCVSP
;
A
#
# COMPACT_ATOMS: atom_id res chain seq x y z
N MET A 1 7.81 18.37 -28.34
CA MET A 1 8.84 17.84 -27.42
C MET A 1 8.94 16.34 -27.64
N ARG A 2 10.10 15.85 -28.08
CA ARG A 2 10.32 14.44 -28.43
C ARG A 2 10.69 13.68 -27.16
N PHE A 3 9.80 12.81 -26.68
CA PHE A 3 10.13 11.88 -25.62
C PHE A 3 11.04 10.79 -26.18
N ARG A 4 12.29 10.74 -25.70
CA ARG A 4 13.14 9.57 -25.88
C ARG A 4 12.58 8.47 -24.98
N ALA A 5 12.08 7.42 -25.61
CA ALA A 5 11.85 6.14 -24.95
C ALA A 5 13.18 5.60 -24.44
N ALA A 6 13.25 5.28 -23.14
CA ALA A 6 14.28 4.44 -22.57
C ALA A 6 13.61 3.13 -22.12
N PRO A 7 14.07 1.95 -22.56
CA PRO A 7 13.60 0.68 -22.07
C PRO A 7 14.47 0.26 -20.88
N PHE A 8 13.92 0.21 -19.67
CA PHE A 8 14.59 -0.42 -18.53
C PHE A 8 13.57 -1.16 -17.67
N GLY A 9 13.68 -2.49 -17.68
CA GLY A 9 12.99 -3.38 -16.77
C GLY A 9 13.83 -3.70 -15.53
N LEU A 10 13.13 -4.23 -14.53
CA LEU A 10 13.58 -5.08 -13.41
C LEU A 10 14.70 -4.56 -12.49
N LEU A 11 14.38 -4.46 -11.19
CA LEU A 11 15.06 -5.22 -10.10
C LEU A 11 14.54 -4.80 -8.72
N LEU A 12 13.56 -5.55 -8.19
CA LEU A 12 13.53 -5.87 -6.76
C LEU A 12 13.61 -7.39 -6.62
N SER A 13 14.81 -7.92 -6.85
CA SER A 13 15.19 -9.28 -6.48
C SER A 13 16.69 -9.32 -6.33
N PHE A 14 17.18 -9.40 -5.09
CA PHE A 14 18.26 -10.30 -4.67
C PHE A 14 18.36 -10.29 -3.14
N ILE A 15 17.65 -11.20 -2.49
CA ILE A 15 18.27 -11.99 -1.43
C ILE A 15 18.26 -13.43 -1.94
N LEU A 16 19.45 -13.92 -2.32
CA LEU A 16 19.67 -15.34 -2.55
C LEU A 16 19.38 -16.12 -1.27
N ALA A 17 18.47 -17.09 -1.35
CA ALA A 17 18.63 -18.39 -0.70
C ALA A 17 17.80 -19.46 -1.42
N GLY A 18 18.49 -20.36 -2.13
CA GLY A 18 18.05 -21.74 -2.36
C GLY A 18 17.19 -22.03 -3.59
N CYS A 19 17.81 -22.53 -4.66
CA CYS A 19 17.14 -23.37 -5.65
C CYS A 19 16.50 -24.57 -4.96
N GLY A 20 15.17 -24.67 -5.03
CA GLY A 20 14.41 -25.86 -4.66
C GLY A 20 13.14 -25.88 -5.49
N ALA A 21 13.23 -26.43 -6.71
CA ALA A 21 12.04 -26.71 -7.51
C ALA A 21 11.15 -27.69 -6.75
N SER A 22 10.04 -27.20 -6.21
CA SER A 22 8.91 -28.03 -5.85
C SER A 22 7.74 -27.60 -6.71
N GLN A 23 7.48 -28.39 -7.76
CA GLN A 23 6.22 -28.36 -8.49
C GLN A 23 5.14 -28.92 -7.56
N GLY A 24 4.62 -28.08 -6.68
CA GLY A 24 3.38 -28.35 -5.98
C GLY A 24 2.22 -28.06 -6.93
N SER A 25 1.44 -29.08 -7.29
CA SER A 25 0.16 -28.91 -7.98
C SER A 25 -0.76 -28.03 -7.14
N ALA A 26 -0.87 -26.75 -7.48
CA ALA A 26 -1.74 -25.81 -6.80
C ALA A 26 -3.18 -26.07 -7.25
N THR A 27 -4.02 -26.51 -6.31
CA THR A 27 -5.47 -26.45 -6.45
C THR A 27 -5.85 -24.96 -6.47
N ALA A 28 -6.54 -24.52 -7.52
CA ALA A 28 -7.00 -23.13 -7.64
C ALA A 28 -7.84 -22.76 -6.41
N THR A 29 -7.22 -22.04 -5.49
CA THR A 29 -7.90 -21.53 -4.31
C THR A 29 -8.49 -20.20 -4.75
N THR A 30 -9.79 -20.19 -5.02
CA THR A 30 -10.56 -18.96 -5.18
C THR A 30 -10.17 -18.00 -4.05
N ALA A 31 -9.76 -16.78 -4.41
CA ALA A 31 -9.36 -15.75 -3.46
C ALA A 31 -10.34 -15.70 -2.29
N ALA A 32 -9.84 -15.85 -1.06
CA ALA A 32 -10.68 -15.91 0.12
C ALA A 32 -11.59 -14.66 0.19
N PRO A 33 -12.91 -14.83 0.43
CA PRO A 33 -13.83 -13.70 0.55
C PRO A 33 -13.34 -12.75 1.64
N LEU A 34 -13.48 -11.44 1.40
CA LEU A 34 -13.30 -10.44 2.43
C LEU A 34 -14.37 -10.68 3.50
N SER A 35 -13.97 -11.27 4.62
CA SER A 35 -14.86 -11.55 5.72
C SER A 35 -14.90 -10.36 6.66
N LYS A 36 -16.12 -9.97 7.06
CA LYS A 36 -16.30 -8.92 8.06
C LYS A 36 -15.56 -9.33 9.35
N PRO A 37 -14.67 -8.48 9.89
CA PRO A 37 -14.00 -8.78 11.15
C PRO A 37 -15.03 -8.96 12.27
N PRO A 38 -14.76 -9.82 13.27
CA PRO A 38 -15.55 -9.84 14.49
C PRO A 38 -15.58 -8.44 15.11
N VAL A 39 -16.76 -8.02 15.58
CA VAL A 39 -17.07 -6.66 16.09
C VAL A 39 -16.14 -6.22 17.24
N ALA A 40 -15.35 -7.12 17.84
CA ALA A 40 -14.37 -6.77 18.86
C ALA A 40 -13.12 -6.02 18.34
N ASN A 41 -12.92 -5.93 17.01
CA ASN A 41 -11.75 -5.29 16.39
C ASN A 41 -12.04 -3.92 15.74
N VAL A 42 -13.10 -3.21 16.13
CA VAL A 42 -13.33 -1.84 15.65
C VAL A 42 -12.31 -0.90 16.32
N ASN A 43 -11.12 -0.74 15.75
CA ASN A 43 -10.10 0.16 16.28
C ASN A 43 -9.52 1.07 15.19
N GLY A 44 -9.49 2.37 15.48
CA GLY A 44 -8.50 3.31 14.98
C GLY A 44 -8.96 4.23 13.86
N LEU A 45 -9.22 3.69 12.67
CA LEU A 45 -9.25 4.51 11.46
C LEU A 45 -10.49 5.40 11.29
N GLY A 46 -11.48 5.27 12.16
CA GLY A 46 -12.75 6.01 12.08
C GLY A 46 -13.73 5.44 11.05
N SER A 47 -14.83 6.15 10.82
CA SER A 47 -15.83 5.78 9.82
C SER A 47 -15.45 6.29 8.43
N LEU A 48 -16.02 5.69 7.39
CA LEU A 48 -16.04 6.28 6.07
C LEU A 48 -16.74 7.66 6.10
N PRO A 49 -16.39 8.58 5.18
CA PRO A 49 -17.11 9.83 5.02
C PRO A 49 -18.62 9.65 4.92
N ALA A 50 -19.38 10.61 5.44
CA ALA A 50 -20.85 10.53 5.49
C ALA A 50 -21.49 10.41 4.09
N SER A 51 -20.85 10.97 3.06
CA SER A 51 -21.19 10.80 1.64
C SER A 51 -21.21 9.31 1.25
N PHE A 52 -20.13 8.59 1.52
CA PHE A 52 -20.01 7.16 1.29
C PHE A 52 -21.03 6.38 2.12
N ALA A 53 -21.11 6.67 3.44
CA ALA A 53 -22.02 5.96 4.33
C ALA A 53 -23.50 6.09 3.88
N ARG A 54 -23.91 7.25 3.38
CA ARG A 54 -25.27 7.44 2.84
C ARG A 54 -25.48 6.72 1.52
N ALA A 55 -24.53 6.79 0.60
CA ALA A 55 -24.70 6.26 -0.75
C ALA A 55 -24.52 4.73 -0.81
N CYS A 56 -23.53 4.21 -0.09
CA CYS A 56 -23.01 2.84 -0.18
C CYS A 56 -23.09 2.06 1.14
N GLY A 57 -23.65 2.63 2.21
CA GLY A 57 -23.64 2.05 3.57
C GLY A 57 -24.36 0.72 3.77
N LYS A 58 -25.06 0.21 2.76
CA LYS A 58 -25.72 -1.12 2.79
C LYS A 58 -24.87 -2.24 2.17
N ILE A 59 -23.71 -1.92 1.60
CA ILE A 59 -22.85 -2.90 0.94
C ILE A 59 -22.11 -3.70 2.01
N GLY A 60 -22.64 -4.88 2.32
CA GLY A 60 -22.11 -5.77 3.35
C GLY A 60 -20.89 -6.59 2.92
N GLU A 61 -20.65 -6.70 1.62
CA GLU A 61 -19.53 -7.43 1.01
C GLU A 61 -19.18 -6.80 -0.34
N PRO A 62 -17.96 -7.01 -0.86
CA PRO A 62 -17.59 -6.55 -2.20
C PRO A 62 -18.53 -7.08 -3.28
N VAL A 63 -19.13 -6.20 -4.07
CA VAL A 63 -20.08 -6.54 -5.15
C VAL A 63 -19.82 -5.70 -6.39
N SER A 64 -20.27 -6.15 -7.57
CA SER A 64 -20.22 -5.33 -8.78
C SER A 64 -20.90 -3.97 -8.55
N VAL A 65 -20.25 -2.87 -8.97
CA VAL A 65 -20.82 -1.52 -8.87
C VAL A 65 -22.19 -1.47 -9.55
N SER A 66 -22.36 -2.13 -10.70
CA SER A 66 -23.64 -2.19 -11.43
C SER A 66 -24.80 -2.79 -10.63
N SER A 67 -24.52 -3.56 -9.57
CA SER A 67 -25.52 -4.18 -8.68
C SER A 67 -25.84 -3.33 -7.45
N THR A 68 -25.21 -2.16 -7.29
CA THR A 68 -25.41 -1.26 -6.14
C THR A 68 -26.51 -0.21 -6.39
N PRO A 69 -27.03 0.47 -5.36
CA PRO A 69 -27.96 1.59 -5.55
C PRO A 69 -27.36 2.69 -6.44
N SER A 70 -28.19 3.36 -7.26
CA SER A 70 -27.73 4.37 -8.22
C SER A 70 -26.92 5.51 -7.59
N SER A 71 -27.23 5.88 -6.34
CA SER A 71 -26.44 6.86 -5.57
C SER A 71 -25.01 6.38 -5.30
N CYS A 72 -24.82 5.09 -5.02
CA CYS A 72 -23.50 4.49 -4.85
C CYS A 72 -22.77 4.41 -6.19
N GLN A 73 -23.45 3.96 -7.26
CA GLN A 73 -22.88 3.92 -8.61
C GLN A 73 -22.31 5.28 -9.02
N HIS A 74 -23.10 6.35 -8.85
CA HIS A 74 -22.68 7.70 -9.19
C HIS A 74 -21.47 8.15 -8.35
N LEU A 75 -21.46 7.84 -7.05
CA LEU A 75 -20.35 8.17 -6.17
C LEU A 75 -19.07 7.42 -6.57
N LEU A 76 -19.15 6.14 -6.92
CA LEU A 76 -17.98 5.32 -7.24
C LEU A 76 -17.49 5.50 -8.69
N ALA A 77 -18.34 5.99 -9.60
CA ALA A 77 -17.99 6.27 -10.98
C ALA A 77 -16.81 7.25 -11.11
N GLN A 78 -16.67 8.22 -10.19
CA GLN A 78 -15.53 9.14 -10.21
C GLN A 78 -14.17 8.44 -10.00
N TYR A 79 -14.17 7.22 -9.46
CA TYR A 79 -13.00 6.37 -9.25
C TYR A 79 -12.85 5.27 -10.30
N ASN A 80 -13.77 5.15 -11.26
CA ASN A 80 -13.83 4.05 -12.24
C ASN A 80 -13.87 2.66 -11.59
N LEU A 81 -14.50 2.54 -10.42
CA LEU A 81 -14.61 1.27 -9.72
C LEU A 81 -15.57 0.33 -10.45
N SER A 82 -15.15 -0.91 -10.67
CA SER A 82 -16.00 -2.02 -11.13
C SER A 82 -16.56 -2.85 -9.96
N VAL A 83 -15.86 -2.87 -8.83
CA VAL A 83 -16.30 -3.50 -7.57
C VAL A 83 -16.48 -2.42 -6.51
N ALA A 84 -17.64 -2.42 -5.86
CA ALA A 84 -17.95 -1.54 -4.75
C ALA A 84 -17.37 -2.11 -3.44
N PRO A 85 -16.67 -1.29 -2.64
CA PRO A 85 -16.13 -1.73 -1.37
C PRO A 85 -17.23 -1.87 -0.32
N PRO A 86 -17.08 -2.79 0.66
CA PRO A 86 -18.02 -2.90 1.76
C PRO A 86 -17.94 -1.67 2.68
N TYR A 87 -19.06 -1.29 3.31
CA TYR A 87 -19.11 -0.11 4.19
C TYR A 87 -18.16 -0.19 5.39
N TRP A 88 -17.76 -1.40 5.76
CA TRP A 88 -16.88 -1.69 6.89
C TRP A 88 -15.42 -1.88 6.46
N ILE A 89 -15.05 -1.59 5.20
CA ILE A 89 -13.70 -1.83 4.67
C ILE A 89 -12.58 -1.32 5.59
N LEU A 90 -12.74 -0.15 6.19
CA LEU A 90 -11.75 0.42 7.11
C LEU A 90 -11.70 -0.25 8.48
N SER A 91 -12.74 -0.97 8.88
CA SER A 91 -12.77 -1.74 10.13
C SER A 91 -11.96 -3.04 10.04
N ALA A 92 -11.51 -3.43 8.85
CA ALA A 92 -10.66 -4.59 8.65
C ALA A 92 -9.18 -4.32 8.92
N ALA A 93 -8.78 -3.05 9.03
CA ALA A 93 -7.40 -2.67 9.22
C ALA A 93 -6.89 -3.00 10.63
N PRO A 94 -5.62 -3.41 10.79
CA PRO A 94 -4.97 -3.36 12.09
C PRO A 94 -4.88 -1.91 12.57
N LYS A 95 -4.82 -1.73 13.89
CA LYS A 95 -4.57 -0.40 14.47
C LYS A 95 -3.11 0.00 14.19
N PRO A 96 -2.83 1.24 13.73
CA PRO A 96 -1.46 1.71 13.62
C PRO A 96 -0.72 1.65 14.96
N PRO A 97 0.59 1.31 14.97
CA PRO A 97 1.40 1.42 16.17
C PRO A 97 1.49 2.89 16.62
N VAL A 98 1.88 3.09 17.89
CA VAL A 98 2.17 4.44 18.39
C VAL A 98 3.33 5.02 17.59
N VAL A 99 3.12 6.19 17.00
CA VAL A 99 4.14 6.87 16.20
C VAL A 99 5.23 7.45 17.11
N ILE A 100 6.50 7.15 16.82
CA ILE A 100 7.62 7.89 17.40
C ILE A 100 7.84 9.16 16.58
N ASN A 101 7.51 10.31 17.15
CA ASN A 101 7.56 11.59 16.45
C ASN A 101 8.96 12.23 16.55
N GLU A 102 9.72 12.12 15.47
CA GLU A 102 11.10 12.60 15.35
C GLU A 102 11.17 13.96 14.61
N THR A 103 10.06 14.70 14.57
CA THR A 103 9.96 15.99 13.85
C THR A 103 10.54 17.16 14.63
N GLY A 104 11.01 16.94 15.86
CA GLY A 104 11.51 18.00 16.74
C GLY A 104 10.42 18.99 17.17
N GLY A 105 9.17 18.52 17.32
CA GLY A 105 8.03 19.32 17.74
C GLY A 105 7.34 20.12 16.64
N LYS A 106 7.77 20.00 15.38
CA LYS A 106 7.11 20.66 14.23
C LYS A 106 5.73 20.08 13.92
N VAL A 107 5.52 18.81 14.26
CA VAL A 107 4.23 18.12 14.22
C VAL A 107 3.89 17.71 15.65
N SER A 108 2.66 17.92 16.09
CA SER A 108 2.24 17.45 17.41
C SER A 108 2.12 15.91 17.42
N GLN A 109 2.24 15.28 18.59
CA GLN A 109 2.08 13.82 18.69
C GLN A 109 0.71 13.35 18.22
N VAL A 110 -0.35 14.11 18.53
CA VAL A 110 -1.72 13.79 18.10
C VAL A 110 -1.81 13.83 16.58
N GLN A 111 -1.28 14.88 15.95
CA GLN A 111 -1.29 15.00 14.49
C GLN A 111 -0.50 13.88 13.81
N ALA A 112 0.67 13.53 14.36
CA ALA A 112 1.49 12.44 13.84
C ALA A 112 0.75 11.10 13.92
N GLN A 113 -0.02 10.86 14.98
CA GLN A 113 -0.84 9.67 15.12
C GLN A 113 -2.02 9.66 14.12
N THR A 114 -2.69 10.81 13.93
CA THR A 114 -3.75 10.95 12.92
C THR A 114 -3.21 10.64 11.52
N TRP A 115 -2.03 11.14 11.15
CA TRP A 115 -1.41 10.82 9.86
C TRP A 115 -1.06 9.34 9.70
N ALA A 116 -0.83 8.61 10.80
CA ALA A 116 -0.63 7.16 10.74
C ALA A 116 -1.95 6.41 10.50
N ASP A 117 -3.07 6.93 11.01
CA ASP A 117 -4.40 6.44 10.64
C ASP A 117 -4.66 6.70 9.14
N ASP A 118 -4.31 7.88 8.63
CA ASP A 118 -4.45 8.24 7.21
C ASP A 118 -3.58 7.36 6.31
N LEU A 119 -2.37 6.99 6.75
CA LEU A 119 -1.51 6.01 6.08
C LEU A 119 -2.16 4.63 6.01
N TYR A 120 -2.69 4.12 7.11
CA TYR A 120 -3.31 2.80 7.11
C TYR A 120 -4.60 2.78 6.27
N ARG A 121 -5.34 3.89 6.24
CA ARG A 121 -6.49 4.06 5.36
C ARG A 121 -6.08 3.99 3.88
N ASP A 122 -4.99 4.68 3.49
CA ASP A 122 -4.40 4.57 2.15
C ASP A 122 -4.07 3.10 1.81
N GLN A 123 -3.35 2.41 2.70
CA GLN A 123 -2.97 1.01 2.51
C GLN A 123 -4.17 0.06 2.34
N ILE A 124 -5.28 0.30 3.03
CA ILE A 124 -6.51 -0.47 2.88
C ILE A 124 -7.17 -0.24 1.51
N TRP A 125 -7.18 1.00 1.03
CA TRP A 125 -7.70 1.30 -0.30
C TRP A 125 -6.83 0.71 -1.40
N THR A 126 -5.51 0.74 -1.23
CA THR A 126 -4.53 0.07 -2.10
C THR A 126 -4.78 -1.44 -2.13
N GLN A 127 -4.87 -2.10 -0.96
CA GLN A 127 -5.15 -3.53 -0.87
C GLN A 127 -6.48 -3.91 -1.54
N PHE A 128 -7.52 -3.10 -1.38
CA PHE A 128 -8.80 -3.31 -2.06
C PHE A 128 -8.65 -3.22 -3.57
N ALA A 129 -7.91 -2.21 -4.05
CA ALA A 129 -7.68 -2.03 -5.48
C ALA A 129 -6.92 -3.23 -6.08
N GLU A 130 -5.88 -3.71 -5.40
CA GLU A 130 -5.08 -4.87 -5.81
C GLU A 130 -5.90 -6.16 -5.84
N LYS A 131 -6.65 -6.41 -4.76
CA LYS A 131 -7.44 -7.64 -4.58
C LYS A 131 -8.55 -7.77 -5.62
N PHE A 132 -9.11 -6.65 -6.09
CA PHE A 132 -10.22 -6.63 -7.05
C PHE A 132 -9.82 -6.09 -8.43
N ALA A 133 -8.51 -6.07 -8.75
CA ALA A 133 -7.97 -5.60 -10.02
C ALA A 133 -8.52 -4.22 -10.47
N GLN A 134 -8.71 -3.30 -9.53
CA GLN A 134 -9.23 -1.95 -9.77
C GLN A 134 -8.10 -1.01 -10.24
N ARG A 135 -7.49 -1.32 -11.39
CA ARG A 135 -6.31 -0.60 -11.92
C ARG A 135 -6.48 0.91 -11.94
N ASP A 136 -7.56 1.41 -12.53
CA ASP A 136 -7.84 2.84 -12.65
C ASP A 136 -7.98 3.53 -11.28
N PHE A 137 -8.56 2.82 -10.31
CA PHE A 137 -8.68 3.33 -8.95
C PHE A 137 -7.32 3.39 -8.28
N PHE A 138 -6.51 2.33 -8.38
CA PHE A 138 -5.15 2.29 -7.86
C PHE A 138 -4.32 3.47 -8.40
N GLN A 139 -4.39 3.73 -9.72
CA GLN A 139 -3.69 4.85 -10.37
C GLN A 139 -4.14 6.24 -9.90
N LYS A 140 -5.32 6.36 -9.27
CA LYS A 140 -5.82 7.61 -8.71
C LYS A 140 -5.35 7.86 -7.28
N ILE A 141 -5.13 6.79 -6.52
CA ILE A 141 -4.76 6.88 -5.09
C ILE A 141 -3.26 6.72 -4.85
N GLN A 142 -2.50 6.29 -5.85
CA GLN A 142 -1.04 6.18 -5.83
C GLN A 142 -0.42 6.87 -7.04
N ILE A 143 0.82 7.34 -6.91
CA ILE A 143 1.55 7.82 -8.09
C ILE A 143 1.98 6.63 -8.98
N PRO A 144 1.79 6.70 -10.31
CA PRO A 144 2.10 5.59 -11.22
C PRO A 144 3.56 5.14 -11.23
N GLN A 145 4.50 5.90 -10.67
CA GLN A 145 5.91 5.52 -10.63
C GLN A 145 6.28 4.69 -9.40
N LEU A 146 5.44 4.69 -8.37
CA LEU A 146 5.52 3.71 -7.27
C LEU A 146 4.84 2.39 -7.63
N TRP A 147 4.22 2.35 -8.81
CA TRP A 147 3.69 1.16 -9.42
C TRP A 147 4.83 0.26 -9.92
N GLU A 148 4.91 -0.95 -9.38
CA GLU A 148 5.81 -1.95 -9.93
C GLU A 148 5.22 -2.48 -11.25
N ALA A 149 5.93 -2.31 -12.36
CA ALA A 149 5.48 -2.74 -13.71
C ALA A 149 4.84 -4.15 -13.78
N PRO A 150 5.27 -5.15 -12.98
CA PRO A 150 4.61 -6.45 -12.87
C PRO A 150 3.12 -6.38 -12.52
N PHE A 151 2.70 -5.50 -11.60
CA PHE A 151 1.27 -5.36 -11.24
C PHE A 151 0.43 -4.86 -12.42
N ASP A 152 1.04 -4.03 -13.29
CA ASP A 152 0.34 -3.45 -14.43
C ASP A 152 0.08 -4.53 -15.49
N ASN A 153 1.02 -5.45 -15.65
CA ASN A 153 0.89 -6.61 -16.51
C ASN A 153 -0.19 -7.57 -15.97
N VAL A 154 -0.19 -7.82 -14.66
CA VAL A 154 -1.19 -8.68 -14.00
C VAL A 154 -2.59 -8.12 -14.18
N PHE A 155 -2.83 -6.85 -13.85
CA PHE A 155 -4.16 -6.25 -14.01
C PHE A 155 -4.57 -6.15 -15.48
N SER A 156 -3.65 -5.84 -16.39
CA SER A 156 -3.94 -5.81 -17.83
C SER A 156 -4.32 -7.18 -18.39
N ALA A 157 -3.79 -8.25 -17.80
CA ALA A 157 -4.19 -9.62 -18.11
C ALA A 157 -5.51 -10.05 -17.44
N GLY A 158 -6.08 -9.22 -16.54
CA GLY A 158 -7.27 -9.54 -15.75
C GLY A 158 -6.99 -10.35 -14.48
N GLY A 159 -5.73 -10.43 -14.06
CA GLY A 159 -5.33 -11.03 -12.78
C GLY A 159 -5.48 -10.06 -11.61
N THR A 160 -5.21 -10.54 -10.40
CA THR A 160 -5.19 -9.75 -9.16
C THR A 160 -3.84 -9.85 -8.47
N VAL A 161 -3.59 -8.95 -7.52
CA VAL A 161 -2.41 -9.02 -6.65
C VAL A 161 -2.88 -9.21 -5.23
N SER A 162 -2.25 -10.14 -4.52
CA SER A 162 -2.46 -10.38 -3.10
C SER A 162 -1.24 -9.88 -2.33
N VAL A 163 -1.40 -8.74 -1.67
CA VAL A 163 -0.40 -8.19 -0.76
C VAL A 163 -0.82 -8.50 0.68
N PRO A 164 -0.06 -9.31 1.42
CA PRO A 164 -0.41 -9.64 2.79
C PRO A 164 -0.13 -8.47 3.74
N ASP A 165 -0.82 -8.44 4.87
CA ASP A 165 -0.76 -7.37 5.88
C ASP A 165 0.66 -7.00 6.32
N CYS A 166 1.58 -7.96 6.39
CA CYS A 166 2.98 -7.74 6.77
C CYS A 166 3.78 -6.90 5.77
N TYR A 167 3.27 -6.70 4.54
CA TYR A 167 3.80 -5.75 3.55
C TYR A 167 3.11 -4.39 3.56
N LEU A 168 1.87 -4.32 4.06
CA LEU A 168 1.06 -3.09 4.04
C LEU A 168 1.14 -2.32 5.35
N PHE A 169 1.20 -3.03 6.47
CA PHE A 169 1.06 -2.46 7.80
C PHE A 169 2.37 -2.58 8.60
N PRO A 170 3.13 -1.49 8.78
CA PRO A 170 4.37 -1.53 9.54
C PRO A 170 4.11 -1.76 11.03
N THR A 171 4.90 -2.63 11.63
CA THR A 171 4.84 -2.99 13.07
C THR A 171 5.43 -1.92 13.99
N LYS A 172 6.29 -1.05 13.47
CA LYS A 172 6.79 0.16 14.14
C LYS A 172 6.70 1.31 13.17
N LEU A 173 6.39 2.50 13.66
CA LEU A 173 6.26 3.68 12.80
C LEU A 173 6.92 4.89 13.45
N LYS A 174 7.73 5.60 12.67
CA LYS A 174 8.38 6.85 13.06
C LYS A 174 8.08 7.92 12.03
N LEU A 175 7.95 9.17 12.46
CA LEU A 175 7.73 10.31 11.56
C LEU A 175 8.95 11.24 11.58
N PHE A 176 9.60 11.43 10.44
CA PHE A 176 10.78 12.27 10.31
C PHE A 176 10.55 13.45 9.36
N PRO A 177 11.27 14.58 9.52
CA PRO A 177 11.33 15.60 8.51
C PRO A 177 12.17 15.13 7.31
N VAL A 178 11.74 15.50 6.10
CA VAL A 178 12.48 15.25 4.86
C VAL A 178 13.50 16.37 4.64
N ASN A 179 14.75 16.10 5.01
CA ASN A 179 15.88 17.02 4.85
C ASN A 179 16.57 16.85 3.48
N SER A 180 17.65 17.60 3.24
CA SER A 180 18.41 17.55 1.98
C SER A 180 19.00 16.17 1.69
N GLN A 181 19.50 15.46 2.70
CA GLN A 181 20.01 14.09 2.55
C GLN A 181 18.90 13.12 2.11
N ALA A 182 17.73 13.19 2.74
CA ALA A 182 16.58 12.38 2.35
C ALA A 182 16.15 12.66 0.90
N ARG A 183 16.08 13.93 0.50
CA ARG A 183 15.76 14.31 -0.89
C ARG A 183 16.77 13.74 -1.88
N ALA A 184 18.07 13.86 -1.57
CA ALA A 184 19.13 13.30 -2.39
C ALA A 184 19.03 11.76 -2.49
N TYR A 185 18.69 11.09 -1.39
CA TYR A 185 18.41 9.65 -1.39
C TYR A 185 17.31 9.29 -2.39
N PHE A 186 16.12 9.90 -2.29
CA PHE A 186 14.99 9.55 -3.15
C PHE A 186 15.25 9.82 -4.65
N THR A 187 16.02 10.85 -4.99
CA THR A 187 16.43 11.09 -6.38
C THR A 187 17.44 10.07 -6.92
N SER A 188 18.03 9.26 -6.05
CA SER A 188 19.01 8.23 -6.40
C SER A 188 18.58 6.81 -6.07
N SER A 189 17.40 6.63 -5.46
CA SER A 189 16.86 5.34 -5.06
C SER A 189 16.38 4.54 -6.28
N VAL A 190 15.92 3.31 -6.06
CA VAL A 190 15.38 2.45 -7.13
C VAL A 190 14.27 3.13 -7.95
N PHE A 191 13.44 3.96 -7.32
CA PHE A 191 12.37 4.68 -8.02
C PHE A 191 12.87 5.97 -8.67
N ALA A 192 14.01 6.51 -8.22
CA ALA A 192 14.59 7.78 -8.66
C ALA A 192 13.56 8.93 -8.69
N LEU A 193 12.63 8.94 -7.73
CA LEU A 193 11.56 9.92 -7.65
C LEU A 193 11.95 11.07 -6.72
N PRO A 194 11.88 12.33 -7.18
CA PRO A 194 11.98 13.44 -6.26
C PRO A 194 10.77 13.42 -5.32
N THR A 195 11.02 13.57 -4.02
CA THR A 195 9.95 13.86 -3.06
C THR A 195 9.85 15.37 -2.83
N TYR A 196 8.61 15.87 -2.79
CA TYR A 196 8.26 17.22 -2.39
C TYR A 196 7.74 17.27 -0.97
N ALA A 197 7.34 16.12 -0.41
CA ALA A 197 6.90 15.97 0.96
C ALA A 197 7.83 16.63 1.98
N ARG A 198 7.22 17.13 3.06
CA ARG A 198 7.94 17.71 4.20
C ARG A 198 8.31 16.66 5.24
N TYR A 199 7.57 15.56 5.27
CA TYR A 199 7.71 14.51 6.25
C TYR A 199 7.69 13.14 5.58
N SER A 200 8.25 12.15 6.25
CA SER A 200 8.28 10.77 5.81
C SER A 200 7.99 9.87 7.00
N PHE A 201 7.06 8.95 6.80
CA PHE A 201 6.96 7.81 7.69
C PHE A 201 8.08 6.83 7.39
N VAL A 202 8.75 6.39 8.45
CA VAL A 202 9.74 5.32 8.42
C VAL A 202 9.15 4.15 9.20
N GLY A 203 8.78 3.09 8.47
CA GLY A 203 8.03 1.95 8.97
C GLY A 203 8.85 0.68 8.99
N LEU A 204 8.76 -0.10 10.08
CA LEU A 204 9.36 -1.44 10.16
C LEU A 204 8.34 -2.50 9.73
N PHE A 205 8.55 -3.07 8.55
CA PHE A 205 7.77 -4.18 8.03
C PHE A 205 8.44 -5.48 8.45
N SER A 206 7.68 -6.40 9.04
CA SER A 206 8.22 -7.63 9.62
C SER A 206 7.42 -8.83 9.13
N PRO A 207 8.08 -9.93 8.71
CA PRO A 207 7.38 -11.17 8.43
C PRO A 207 6.78 -11.77 9.72
N PRO A 208 5.76 -12.63 9.60
CA PRO A 208 5.25 -13.39 10.73
C PRO A 208 6.35 -14.28 11.33
N LYS A 209 6.28 -14.52 12.64
CA LYS A 209 7.29 -15.32 13.36
C LYS A 209 7.40 -16.73 12.76
N GLY A 210 8.59 -17.07 12.26
CA GLY A 210 8.86 -18.39 11.67
C GLY A 210 8.29 -18.59 10.26
N GLY A 211 7.82 -17.53 9.61
CA GLY A 211 7.26 -17.59 8.26
C GLY A 211 7.93 -16.60 7.31
N SER A 212 7.45 -16.61 6.07
CA SER A 212 7.72 -15.57 5.08
C SER A 212 6.44 -14.77 4.84
N CYS A 213 6.63 -13.54 4.41
CA CYS A 213 5.56 -12.68 3.93
C CYS A 213 5.79 -12.53 2.43
N SER A 214 4.84 -12.94 1.59
CA SER A 214 5.03 -12.99 0.13
C SER A 214 3.91 -12.25 -0.59
N ILE A 215 4.28 -11.45 -1.59
CA ILE A 215 3.33 -10.87 -2.55
C ILE A 215 3.10 -11.90 -3.64
N GLU A 216 1.83 -12.15 -3.94
CA GLU A 216 1.42 -13.14 -4.94
C GLU A 216 0.61 -12.47 -6.04
N GLU A 217 0.96 -12.77 -7.28
CA GLU A 217 0.13 -12.50 -8.45
C GLU A 217 -0.81 -13.68 -8.66
N VAL A 218 -2.09 -13.39 -8.87
CA VAL A 218 -3.11 -14.38 -9.18
C VAL A 218 -3.53 -14.16 -10.62
N SER A 219 -3.18 -15.08 -11.50
CA SER A 219 -3.61 -15.01 -12.90
C SER A 219 -5.15 -15.14 -13.03
N PRO A 220 -5.73 -14.79 -14.19
CA PRO A 220 -7.15 -15.06 -14.45
C PRO A 220 -7.55 -16.53 -14.34
N THR A 221 -6.60 -17.44 -14.53
CA THR A 221 -6.80 -18.89 -14.40
C THR A 221 -6.60 -19.40 -12.96
N GLY A 222 -6.29 -18.49 -12.02
CA GLY A 222 -6.05 -18.81 -10.60
C GLY A 222 -4.64 -19.30 -10.30
N GLN A 223 -3.70 -19.19 -11.24
CA GLN A 223 -2.31 -19.54 -11.01
C GLN A 223 -1.66 -18.50 -10.10
N LEU A 224 -1.05 -18.97 -9.01
CA LEU A 224 -0.27 -18.13 -8.10
C LEU A 224 1.18 -18.05 -8.55
N THR A 225 1.70 -16.84 -8.65
CA THR A 225 3.12 -16.59 -8.89
C THR A 225 3.63 -15.67 -7.79
N GLN A 226 4.62 -16.13 -7.03
CA GLN A 226 5.26 -15.30 -6.02
C GLN A 226 6.12 -14.24 -6.71
N PHE A 227 5.86 -12.98 -6.38
CA PHE A 227 6.54 -11.85 -6.96
C PHE A 227 7.70 -11.36 -6.07
N SER A 228 7.44 -11.22 -4.78
CA SER A 228 8.40 -10.71 -3.79
C SER A 228 8.19 -11.42 -2.46
N SER A 229 9.26 -11.54 -1.66
CA SER A 229 9.15 -11.99 -0.28
C SER A 229 9.99 -11.19 0.71
N LEU A 230 9.37 -10.92 1.85
CA LEU A 230 9.96 -10.33 3.02
C LEU A 230 10.24 -11.50 3.96
N ASN A 231 11.53 -11.84 4.08
CA ASN A 231 12.03 -12.93 4.91
C ASN A 231 12.76 -12.44 6.17
N LYS A 232 12.95 -11.13 6.30
CA LYS A 232 13.54 -10.45 7.45
C LYS A 232 12.90 -9.07 7.61
N PRO A 233 12.94 -8.46 8.81
CA PRO A 233 12.43 -7.11 8.99
C PRO A 233 13.16 -6.08 8.11
N VAL A 234 12.42 -5.15 7.52
CA VAL A 234 12.93 -4.08 6.66
C VAL A 234 12.31 -2.75 7.08
N TRP A 235 13.15 -1.72 7.18
CA TRP A 235 12.70 -0.34 7.29
C TRP A 235 12.46 0.24 5.90
N ALA A 236 11.23 0.66 5.64
CA ALA A 236 10.83 1.35 4.42
C ALA A 236 10.40 2.79 4.71
N PHE A 237 10.50 3.65 3.71
CA PHE A 237 10.24 5.08 3.80
C PHE A 237 9.07 5.44 2.90
N MET A 238 8.12 6.18 3.46
CA MET A 238 6.87 6.56 2.82
C MET A 238 6.72 8.09 2.95
N PRO A 239 7.53 8.87 2.21
CA PRO A 239 7.35 10.32 2.13
C PRO A 239 6.00 10.65 1.50
N GLY A 240 5.30 11.61 2.10
CA GLY A 240 3.97 11.96 1.64
C GLY A 240 3.36 13.13 2.39
N GLU A 241 2.11 13.38 2.07
CA GLU A 241 1.27 14.38 2.71
C GLU A 241 -0.16 13.90 2.80
N VAL A 242 -0.96 14.54 3.67
CA VAL A 242 -2.37 14.21 3.75
C VAL A 242 -3.13 14.87 2.62
N LEU A 243 -3.89 14.05 1.88
CA LEU A 243 -4.88 14.49 0.91
C LEU A 243 -6.28 14.19 1.43
N THR A 244 -7.14 15.21 1.40
CA THR A 244 -8.55 15.08 1.72
C THR A 244 -9.33 14.65 0.50
N ASP A 245 -9.96 13.48 0.56
CA ASP A 245 -10.88 13.00 -0.45
C ASP A 245 -12.32 12.88 0.12
N PRO A 246 -13.35 13.40 -0.57
CA PRO A 246 -14.72 13.43 -0.06
C PRO A 246 -15.39 12.05 0.05
N VAL A 247 -14.79 10.99 -0.49
CA VAL A 247 -15.33 9.62 -0.51
C VAL A 247 -14.44 8.66 0.26
N LEU A 248 -13.12 8.76 0.07
CA LEU A 248 -12.13 7.88 0.67
C LEU A 248 -11.77 8.35 2.09
N GLY A 249 -11.85 9.66 2.35
CA GLY A 249 -11.41 10.32 3.58
C GLY A 249 -10.03 10.95 3.45
N GLU A 250 -9.38 11.22 4.58
CA GLU A 250 -8.00 11.70 4.62
C GLU A 250 -7.03 10.56 4.33
N LEU A 251 -6.15 10.71 3.34
CA LEU A 251 -5.19 9.69 2.92
C LEU A 251 -3.78 10.22 3.03
N TRP A 252 -2.84 9.40 3.49
CA TRP A 252 -1.41 9.71 3.35
C TRP A 252 -0.96 9.40 1.92
N PHE A 253 -0.97 10.40 1.06
CA PHE A 253 -0.55 10.23 -0.33
C PHE A 253 0.96 10.24 -0.44
N GLN A 254 1.51 9.13 -0.94
CA GLN A 254 2.94 8.94 -1.06
C GLN A 254 3.45 9.48 -2.40
N ASP A 255 4.50 10.30 -2.36
CA ASP A 255 5.09 10.91 -3.56
C ASP A 255 6.44 10.29 -3.95
N SER A 256 6.95 9.37 -3.14
CA SER A 256 8.15 8.57 -3.38
C SER A 256 8.17 7.39 -2.41
N ALA A 257 9.12 6.48 -2.57
CA ALA A 257 9.35 5.38 -1.65
C ALA A 257 10.84 5.02 -1.59
N GLY A 258 11.21 4.23 -0.59
CA GLY A 258 12.54 3.68 -0.47
C GLY A 258 12.68 2.74 0.72
N SER A 259 13.88 2.20 0.93
CA SER A 259 14.15 1.35 2.08
C SER A 259 15.62 1.36 2.49
N CYS A 260 15.90 0.90 3.71
CA CYS A 260 17.26 0.65 4.17
C CYS A 260 17.93 -0.54 3.47
N ALA A 261 17.17 -1.34 2.72
CA ALA A 261 17.65 -2.47 1.95
C ALA A 261 17.76 -2.14 0.45
N ASP A 262 17.60 -0.87 0.06
CA ASP A 262 17.67 -0.43 -1.33
C ASP A 262 19.08 -0.71 -1.91
N PRO A 263 19.21 -1.65 -2.87
CA PRO A 263 20.51 -2.09 -3.36
C PRO A 263 21.09 -1.17 -4.42
N ILE A 264 20.29 -0.25 -4.99
CA ILE A 264 20.67 0.55 -6.16
C ILE A 264 20.95 2.00 -5.76
N ALA A 265 20.50 2.44 -4.59
CA ALA A 265 20.71 3.79 -4.10
C ALA A 265 22.19 4.20 -4.04
N THR A 266 22.56 5.21 -4.84
CA THR A 266 23.94 5.76 -4.82
C THR A 266 24.18 6.71 -3.66
N THR A 267 23.11 7.28 -3.10
CA THR A 267 23.15 8.06 -1.86
C THR A 267 22.57 7.22 -0.73
N ARG A 268 23.16 7.27 0.46
CA ARG A 268 22.58 6.58 1.61
C ARG A 268 21.41 7.37 2.20
N PRO A 269 20.33 6.71 2.63
CA PRO A 269 19.29 7.38 3.41
C PRO A 269 19.86 7.94 4.72
N PRO A 270 19.17 8.90 5.37
CA PRO A 270 19.57 9.37 6.69
C PRO A 270 19.80 8.21 7.67
N ALA A 271 20.93 8.20 8.37
CA ALA A 271 21.29 7.07 9.24
C ALA A 271 20.26 6.82 10.36
N SER A 272 19.61 7.89 10.83
CA SER A 272 18.53 7.81 11.84
C SER A 272 17.29 7.05 11.34
N TRP A 273 17.10 6.91 10.03
CA TRP A 273 16.01 6.13 9.44
C TRP A 273 16.32 4.63 9.40
N CYS A 274 17.60 4.26 9.43
CA CYS A 274 18.09 2.88 9.30
C CYS A 274 18.70 2.33 10.59
N VAL A 275 17.97 2.48 11.69
CA VAL A 275 18.38 1.84 12.95
C VAL A 275 18.19 0.34 12.88
N SER A 276 19.12 -0.43 13.46
CA SER A 276 18.97 -1.88 13.56
C SER A 276 17.60 -2.23 14.18
N PRO A 277 16.82 -3.15 13.57
CA PRO A 277 15.46 -3.50 13.99
C PRO A 277 15.29 -3.88 15.46
#